data_AF-A0A7Y7W8X4-F1
#
_entry.id   AF-A0A7Y7W8X4-F1
#
_cell.length_a   1.000
_cell.length_b   1.000
_cell.length_c   1.000
_cell.angle_alpha   90.00
_cell.angle_beta   90.00
_cell.angle_gamma   90.00
#
_symmetry.space_group_name_H-M   'P 1'
#
loop_
_entity.id
_entity.type
_entity.pdbx_description
1 polymer ?
#
loop_
_entity_poly.entity_id
_entity_poly.type
_entity_poly.pdbx_seq_one_letter_code
_entity_poly.pdbx_strand_id
1 'polypeptide(L)'
;MTMPVERTRSVIQTGNFLRELSKSHQVPESFRTEATRLLRHYPEPQLLFHAAWLDELIHSTEPGDPRRELAISGYPALFCSSLDE
;
A
#
# COMPACT_ATOMS: atom_id res chain seq x y z
N MET A 1 -4.03 7.52 -16.50
CA MET A 1 -3.45 7.32 -15.15
C MET A 1 -4.34 6.32 -14.44
N THR A 2 -3.78 5.40 -13.64
CA THR A 2 -4.58 4.54 -12.77
C THR A 2 -5.07 5.35 -11.57
N MET A 3 -6.34 5.17 -11.20
CA MET A 3 -6.95 5.89 -10.09
C MET A 3 -6.30 5.44 -8.76
N PRO A 4 -6.21 6.32 -7.75
CA PRO A 4 -5.74 5.99 -6.41
C PRO A 4 -6.31 4.68 -5.84
N VAL A 5 -7.63 4.53 -5.92
CA VAL A 5 -8.35 3.34 -5.44
C VAL A 5 -7.94 2.07 -6.18
N GLU A 6 -7.64 2.16 -7.48
CA GLU A 6 -7.19 1.03 -8.29
C GLU A 6 -5.78 0.58 -7.87
N ARG A 7 -4.89 1.54 -7.56
CA ARG A 7 -3.55 1.24 -7.04
C ARG A 7 -3.62 0.56 -5.67
N THR A 8 -4.36 1.13 -4.73
CA THR A 8 -4.57 0.54 -3.40
C THR A 8 -5.12 -0.88 -3.50
N ARG A 9 -6.15 -1.09 -4.33
CA ARG A 9 -6.74 -2.40 -4.54
C ARG A 9 -5.72 -3.40 -5.09
N SER A 10 -4.88 -2.97 -6.03
CA SER A 10 -3.84 -3.80 -6.64
C SER A 10 -2.77 -4.24 -5.62
N VAL A 11 -2.37 -3.33 -4.73
CA VAL A 11 -1.42 -3.64 -3.65
C VAL A 11 -2.06 -4.63 -2.65
N ILE A 12 -3.29 -4.38 -2.20
CA ILE A 12 -4.00 -5.33 -1.31
C ILE A 12 -4.12 -6.72 -1.95
N GLN A 13 -4.51 -6.78 -3.22
CA GLN A 13 -4.66 -8.03 -3.95
C GLN A 13 -3.33 -8.78 -4.08
N THR A 14 -2.23 -8.06 -4.32
CA THR A 14 -0.89 -8.65 -4.39
C THR A 14 -0.49 -9.25 -3.03
N GLY A 15 -0.76 -8.54 -1.92
CA GLY A 15 -0.53 -9.09 -0.58
C GLY A 15 -1.33 -10.38 -0.32
N ASN A 16 -2.59 -10.43 -0.75
CA ASN A 16 -3.41 -11.65 -0.65
C ASN A 16 -2.82 -12.79 -1.49
N PHE A 17 -2.45 -12.51 -2.73
CA PHE A 17 -1.83 -13.47 -3.64
C PHE A 17 -0.52 -14.04 -3.06
N LEU A 18 0.34 -13.21 -2.48
CA LEU A 18 1.58 -13.66 -1.84
C LEU A 18 1.30 -14.57 -0.63
N ARG A 19 0.26 -14.29 0.16
CA ARG A 19 -0.14 -15.16 1.28
C ARG A 19 -0.62 -16.52 0.80
N GLU A 20 -1.40 -16.56 -0.28
CA GLU A 20 -1.82 -17.82 -0.91
C GLU A 20 -0.62 -18.59 -1.47
N LEU A 21 0.26 -17.89 -2.19
CA LEU A 21 1.47 -18.48 -2.78
C LEU A 21 2.37 -19.10 -1.71
N SER A 22 2.60 -18.41 -0.59
CA SER A 22 3.45 -18.89 0.51
C SER A 22 2.98 -20.21 1.13
N LYS A 23 1.69 -20.54 1.03
CA LYS A 23 1.07 -21.72 1.66
C LYS A 23 0.79 -22.86 0.67
N SER A 24 0.90 -22.62 -0.63
CA SER A 24 0.49 -23.57 -1.66
C SER A 24 1.55 -24.65 -1.91
N HIS A 25 1.23 -25.93 -1.63
CA HIS A 25 2.11 -27.06 -1.91
C HIS A 25 2.35 -27.33 -3.41
N GLN A 26 1.58 -26.68 -4.29
CA GLN A 26 1.75 -26.76 -5.74
C GLN A 26 2.89 -25.87 -6.26
N VAL A 27 3.44 -25.01 -5.40
CA VAL A 27 4.47 -24.02 -5.74
C VAL A 27 5.83 -24.48 -5.20
N PRO A 28 6.92 -24.39 -5.99
CA PRO A 28 8.26 -24.72 -5.52
C PRO A 28 8.64 -23.95 -4.24
N GLU A 29 9.40 -24.59 -3.36
CA GLU A 29 9.78 -24.02 -2.06
C GLU A 29 10.47 -22.66 -2.16
N SER A 30 11.33 -22.46 -3.17
CA SER A 30 12.00 -21.18 -3.40
C SER A 30 11.03 -20.00 -3.53
N PHE A 31 9.95 -20.17 -4.29
CA PHE A 31 8.93 -19.12 -4.47
C PHE A 31 8.09 -18.91 -3.21
N ARG A 32 7.80 -19.96 -2.43
CA ARG A 32 7.10 -19.83 -1.14
C ARG A 32 7.92 -19.05 -0.12
N THR A 33 9.23 -19.34 -0.07
CA THR A 33 10.18 -18.64 0.80
C THR A 33 10.29 -17.17 0.42
N GLU A 34 10.38 -16.86 -0.88
CA GLU A 34 10.42 -15.47 -1.33
C GLU A 34 9.10 -14.73 -1.04
N ALA A 35 7.95 -15.37 -1.27
CA ALA A 35 6.66 -14.78 -0.91
C ALA A 35 6.58 -14.47 0.60
N THR A 36 7.06 -15.38 1.43
CA THR A 36 7.14 -15.19 2.89
C THR A 36 8.07 -14.04 3.26
N ARG A 37 9.21 -13.89 2.56
CA ARG A 37 10.14 -12.79 2.76
C ARG A 37 9.51 -11.44 2.41
N LEU A 38 8.87 -11.35 1.24
CA LEU A 38 8.18 -10.13 0.79
C LEU A 38 7.08 -9.71 1.77
N LEU A 39 6.32 -10.68 2.30
CA LEU A 39 5.26 -10.43 3.28
C LEU A 39 5.75 -9.80 4.59
N ARG A 40 7.03 -9.93 4.97
CA ARG A 40 7.57 -9.32 6.21
C ARG A 40 7.56 -7.80 6.19
N HIS A 41 7.66 -7.22 5.00
CA HIS A 41 7.72 -5.78 4.81
C HIS A 41 6.60 -5.29 3.87
N TYR A 42 5.64 -6.17 3.57
CA TYR A 42 4.51 -5.80 2.74
C TYR A 42 3.57 -4.90 3.55
N PRO A 43 3.09 -3.79 2.97
CA PRO A 43 2.23 -2.86 3.70
C PRO A 43 0.95 -3.54 4.18
N GLU A 44 0.59 -3.29 5.43
CA GLU A 44 -0.67 -3.77 6.00
C GLU A 44 -1.87 -3.12 5.29
N PRO A 45 -2.98 -3.85 5.04
CA PRO A 45 -4.13 -3.30 4.34
C PRO A 45 -4.71 -2.04 4.97
N GLN A 46 -4.70 -1.91 6.30
CA GLN A 46 -5.22 -0.70 6.97
C GLN A 46 -4.41 0.56 6.58
N LEU A 47 -3.09 0.44 6.50
CA LEU A 47 -2.21 1.53 6.05
C LEU A 47 -2.54 1.95 4.62
N LEU A 48 -2.80 0.97 3.75
CA LEU A 48 -3.17 1.21 2.36
C LEU A 48 -4.53 1.88 2.20
N PHE A 49 -5.52 1.54 3.05
CA PHE A 49 -6.81 2.21 3.04
C PHE A 49 -6.70 3.68 3.47
N HIS A 50 -5.90 3.98 4.50
CA HIS A 50 -5.62 5.38 4.89
C HIS A 50 -4.94 6.16 3.76
N ALA A 51 -3.95 5.56 3.11
CA ALA A 51 -3.30 6.16 1.95
C ALA A 51 -4.29 6.42 0.80
N ALA A 52 -5.18 5.47 0.51
CA ALA A 52 -6.20 5.62 -0.53
C ALA A 52 -7.15 6.79 -0.23
N TRP A 53 -7.60 6.89 1.02
CA TRP A 53 -8.50 7.95 1.47
C TRP A 53 -7.85 9.33 1.37
N LEU A 54 -6.58 9.46 1.79
CA LEU A 54 -5.83 10.71 1.65
C LEU A 54 -5.64 11.09 0.18
N ASP A 55 -5.29 10.13 -0.67
CA ASP A 55 -5.11 10.37 -2.10
C ASP A 55 -6.44 10.81 -2.75
N GLU A 56 -7.56 10.18 -2.39
CA GLU A 56 -8.90 10.59 -2.84
C GLU A 56 -9.27 11.99 -2.34
N LEU A 57 -8.98 12.32 -1.08
CA LEU A 57 -9.20 13.65 -0.52
C LEU A 57 -8.37 14.70 -1.27
N ILE A 58 -7.11 14.41 -1.56
CA ILE A 58 -6.23 15.28 -2.35
C ILE A 58 -6.79 15.49 -3.76
N HIS A 59 -7.34 14.46 -4.40
CA HIS A 59 -7.84 14.60 -5.79
C HIS A 59 -9.25 15.20 -5.88
N SER A 60 -10.05 15.13 -4.82
CA SER A 60 -11.43 15.64 -4.78
C SER A 60 -11.57 17.06 -4.22
N THR A 61 -10.47 17.67 -3.73
CA THR A 61 -10.47 19.01 -3.12
C THR A 61 -9.65 20.01 -3.93
N GLU A 62 -10.12 21.26 -3.95
CA GLU A 62 -9.46 22.35 -4.65
C GLU A 62 -8.16 22.79 -3.94
N PRO A 63 -7.15 23.30 -4.67
CA PRO A 63 -5.96 23.91 -4.08
C PRO A 63 -6.32 25.02 -3.07
N GLY A 64 -5.69 25.01 -1.89
CA GLY A 64 -5.99 25.95 -0.81
C GLY A 64 -7.10 25.53 0.15
N ASP A 65 -7.79 24.39 -0.07
CA ASP A 65 -8.64 23.80 0.97
C ASP A 65 -7.75 23.28 2.11
N PRO A 66 -7.97 23.69 3.38
CA PRO A 66 -7.16 23.25 4.51
C PRO A 66 -7.14 21.72 4.70
N ARG A 67 -8.18 21.00 4.26
CA ARG A 67 -8.25 19.53 4.30
C ARG A 67 -7.27 18.90 3.30
N ARG A 68 -7.11 19.52 2.13
CA ARG A 68 -6.16 19.11 1.10
C ARG A 68 -4.73 19.25 1.61
N GLU A 69 -4.41 20.42 2.15
CA GLU A 69 -3.07 20.73 2.66
C GLU A 69 -2.70 19.80 3.84
N LEU A 70 -3.66 19.55 4.74
CA LEU A 70 -3.49 18.58 5.82
C LEU A 70 -3.25 17.17 5.28
N ALA A 71 -4.00 16.74 4.26
CA ALA A 71 -3.83 15.43 3.65
C ALA A 71 -2.46 15.26 2.97
N ILE A 72 -1.98 16.30 2.27
CA ILE A 72 -0.63 16.33 1.67
C ILE A 72 0.45 16.22 2.75
N SER A 73 0.29 16.93 3.89
CA SER A 73 1.25 16.87 4.99
C SER A 73 1.30 15.50 5.70
N GLY A 74 0.17 14.77 5.75
CA GLY A 74 0.09 13.43 6.33
C GLY A 74 0.54 12.30 5.41
N TYR A 75 0.62 12.54 4.10
CA TYR A 75 0.91 11.53 3.08
C TYR A 75 2.31 10.89 3.19
N PRO A 76 3.42 11.65 3.43
CA PRO A 76 4.75 11.09 3.53
C PRO A 76 4.90 10.12 4.72
N ALA A 77 4.23 10.37 5.84
CA ALA A 77 4.36 9.57 7.06
C ALA A 77 3.82 8.13 6.93
N LEU A 78 3.02 7.84 5.90
CA LEU A 78 2.43 6.51 5.69
C LEU A 78 3.31 5.59 4.83
N PHE A 79 4.23 6.14 4.04
CA PHE A 79 5.14 5.36 3.19
C PHE A 79 6.62 5.70 3.35
N CYS A 80 6.97 6.68 4.18
CA CYS A 80 8.33 6.84 4.67
C CYS A 80 8.68 5.66 5.57
N SER A 81 9.41 4.70 5.02
CA SER A 81 10.60 4.25 5.74
C SER A 81 11.43 5.51 5.93
N SER A 82 11.60 5.99 7.16
CA SER A 82 12.69 6.92 7.43
C SER A 82 13.96 6.19 6.99
N LEU A 83 14.47 6.52 5.80
CA LEU A 83 15.87 6.33 5.46
C LEU A 83 16.67 7.37 6.27
N ASP A 84 16.61 7.24 7.58
CA ASP A 84 17.57 7.82 8.49
C ASP A 84 18.48 6.64 8.91
N GLU A 85 19.43 6.31 8.03
CA GLU A 85 20.72 5.74 8.42
C GLU A 85 21.71 6.88 8.68
#